data_AF-A0A0Q1FGI3-F1
#
_entry.id   AF-A0A0Q1FGI3-F1
#
_cell.length_a   1.000
_cell.length_b   1.000
_cell.length_c   1.000
_cell.angle_alpha   90.00
_cell.angle_beta   90.00
_cell.angle_gamma   90.00
#
_symmetry.space_group_name_H-M   'P 1'
#
loop_
_entity.id
_entity.type
_entity.pdbx_description
1 polymer ?
#
loop_
_entity_poly.entity_id
_entity_poly.type
_entity_poly.pdbx_seq_one_letter_code
_entity_poly.pdbx_strand_id
1 'polypeptide(L)'
;MDAECALEIGQELNAIKVVSSSLSKLGKKIVVQFMLFDVENNRTILTDNVVSENIDDLEMVIKRISISIARETPIEKSAEVGAIVKNEEKSLTRRQAKGFAGFSFGYLFPTEGYDGNTEESFTADFRTGYEITNTAVGALFAIRKGFATNVYVSYLMTRKDICPYLGGALGFHWVNHDSGKRGDGFELTASTGLRLFRTYNFQVIINLDYIHTFNDFNDQAIVLTIGLLK
;
A
#
# COMPACT_ATOMS: atom_id res chain seq x y z
N MET A 1 -9.37 31.40 -7.53
CA MET A 1 -8.91 32.66 -8.14
C MET A 1 -7.82 32.26 -9.10
N ASP A 2 -8.00 32.58 -10.37
CA ASP A 2 -7.16 32.07 -11.45
C ASP A 2 -5.79 32.77 -11.45
N ALA A 3 -4.76 32.07 -11.92
CA ALA A 3 -3.37 32.54 -11.92
C ALA A 3 -3.20 33.90 -12.63
N GLU A 4 -3.93 34.09 -13.73
CA GLU A 4 -3.93 35.32 -14.53
C GLU A 4 -4.41 36.53 -13.72
N CYS A 5 -5.50 36.38 -12.96
CA CYS A 5 -6.05 37.44 -12.12
C CYS A 5 -5.07 37.85 -10.99
N ALA A 6 -4.34 36.90 -10.42
CA ALA A 6 -3.34 37.20 -9.39
C ALA A 6 -2.15 38.01 -9.94
N LEU A 7 -1.73 37.73 -11.18
CA LEU A 7 -0.64 38.42 -11.85
C LEU A 7 -1.04 39.84 -12.26
N GLU A 8 -2.26 40.02 -12.80
CA GLU A 8 -2.80 41.34 -13.15
C GLU A 8 -2.82 42.29 -11.92
N ILE A 9 -3.37 41.83 -10.79
CA ILE A 9 -3.37 42.61 -9.53
C ILE A 9 -1.94 42.88 -9.05
N GLY A 10 -1.03 41.91 -9.22
CA GLY A 10 0.38 42.08 -8.89
C GLY A 10 1.07 43.19 -9.68
N GLN A 11 0.78 43.27 -10.97
CA GLN A 11 1.30 44.30 -11.86
C GLN A 11 0.73 45.68 -11.51
N GLU A 12 -0.58 45.77 -11.27
CA GLU A 12 -1.23 47.02 -10.86
C GLU A 12 -0.64 47.59 -9.56
N LEU A 13 -0.29 46.71 -8.61
CA LEU A 13 0.27 47.09 -7.32
C LEU A 13 1.80 47.22 -7.32
N ASN A 14 2.48 47.05 -8.48
CA ASN A 14 3.94 46.99 -8.58
C ASN A 14 4.58 46.04 -7.56
N ALA A 15 3.93 44.89 -7.30
CA ALA A 15 4.44 43.89 -6.38
C ALA A 15 5.51 43.02 -7.08
N ILE A 16 6.58 42.67 -6.37
CA ILE A 16 7.63 41.79 -6.90
C ILE A 16 7.12 40.34 -6.96
N LYS A 17 6.33 39.93 -5.96
CA LYS A 17 5.76 38.59 -5.83
C LYS A 17 4.32 38.67 -5.35
N VAL A 18 3.49 37.74 -5.82
CA VAL A 18 2.09 37.61 -5.40
C VAL A 18 1.82 36.20 -4.91
N VAL A 19 1.08 36.11 -3.82
CA VAL A 19 0.54 34.84 -3.32
C VAL A 19 -0.95 34.80 -3.62
N SER A 20 -1.39 33.75 -4.31
CA SER A 20 -2.79 33.40 -4.44
C SER A 20 -3.07 32.17 -3.59
N SER A 21 -4.20 32.13 -2.90
CA SER A 21 -4.65 30.94 -2.18
C SER A 21 -6.14 30.72 -2.38
N SER A 22 -6.55 29.46 -2.36
CA SER A 22 -7.94 29.05 -2.39
C SER A 22 -8.19 27.99 -1.34
N LEU A 23 -9.34 28.09 -0.69
CA LEU A 23 -9.79 27.14 0.31
C LEU A 23 -11.05 26.48 -0.22
N SER A 24 -11.02 25.16 -0.35
CA SER A 24 -12.15 24.36 -0.83
C SER A 24 -12.48 23.27 0.17
N LYS A 25 -13.78 22.95 0.30
CA LYS A 25 -14.25 21.89 1.20
C LYS A 25 -14.61 20.66 0.38
N LEU A 26 -14.00 19.52 0.70
CA LEU A 26 -14.26 18.23 0.07
C LEU A 26 -14.77 17.24 1.13
N GLY A 27 -16.10 17.12 1.23
CA GLY A 27 -16.74 16.33 2.29
C GLY A 27 -16.46 16.91 3.68
N LYS A 28 -15.74 16.15 4.52
CA LYS A 28 -15.26 16.60 5.84
C LYS A 28 -13.90 17.29 5.82
N LYS A 29 -13.16 17.21 4.70
CA LYS A 29 -11.80 17.74 4.58
C LYS A 29 -11.81 19.16 4.01
N ILE A 30 -10.81 19.95 4.39
CA ILE A 30 -10.54 21.29 3.86
C ILE A 30 -9.24 21.21 3.07
N VAL A 31 -9.27 21.60 1.80
CA VAL A 31 -8.09 21.64 0.92
C VAL A 31 -7.73 23.10 0.71
N VAL A 32 -6.51 23.46 1.12
CA VAL A 32 -5.92 24.78 0.90
C VAL A 32 -4.91 24.65 -0.22
N GLN A 33 -5.19 25.26 -1.37
CA GLN A 33 -4.26 25.35 -2.48
C GLN A 33 -3.64 26.74 -2.49
N PHE A 34 -2.34 26.84 -2.74
CA PHE A 34 -1.68 28.13 -2.87
C PHE A 34 -0.65 28.13 -3.99
N MET A 35 -0.43 29.33 -4.53
CA MET A 35 0.50 29.60 -5.61
C MET A 35 1.28 30.87 -5.29
N LEU A 36 2.59 30.83 -5.49
CA LEU A 36 3.48 31.98 -5.43
C LEU A 36 3.95 32.32 -6.84
N PHE A 37 3.73 33.56 -7.25
CA PHE A 37 4.10 34.08 -8.55
C PHE A 37 5.23 35.11 -8.45
N ASP A 38 6.11 35.07 -9.43
CA ASP A 38 7.09 36.09 -9.76
C ASP A 38 6.46 37.03 -10.79
N VAL A 39 6.13 38.25 -10.39
CA VAL A 39 5.37 39.19 -11.23
C VAL A 39 6.25 39.73 -12.36
N GLU A 40 7.52 40.00 -12.09
CA GLU A 40 8.48 40.55 -13.05
C GLU A 40 8.76 39.54 -14.18
N ASN A 41 8.93 38.27 -13.84
CA ASN A 41 9.25 37.21 -14.79
C ASN A 41 8.02 36.45 -15.31
N ASN A 42 6.82 36.87 -14.90
CA ASN A 42 5.53 36.26 -15.25
C ASN A 42 5.53 34.73 -15.12
N ARG A 43 6.08 34.22 -14.01
CA ARG A 43 6.25 32.77 -13.79
C ARG A 43 5.74 32.35 -12.43
N THR A 44 5.29 31.11 -12.34
CA THR A 44 4.93 30.50 -11.06
C THR A 44 6.19 29.95 -10.40
N ILE A 45 6.50 30.41 -9.19
CA ILE A 45 7.64 29.94 -8.38
C ILE A 45 7.27 28.63 -7.67
N LEU A 46 6.07 28.58 -7.09
CA LEU A 46 5.63 27.48 -6.25
C LEU A 46 4.13 27.28 -6.38
N THR A 47 3.71 26.03 -6.51
CA THR A 47 2.31 25.60 -6.43
C THR A 47 2.25 24.37 -5.55
N ASP A 48 1.40 24.40 -4.52
CA ASP A 48 1.25 23.28 -3.60
C ASP A 48 -0.16 23.28 -2.99
N ASN A 49 -0.55 22.16 -2.39
CA ASN A 49 -1.82 22.01 -1.70
C ASN A 49 -1.69 21.24 -0.38
N VAL A 50 -2.38 21.73 0.65
CA VAL A 50 -2.41 21.10 1.96
C VAL A 50 -3.84 20.71 2.30
N VAL A 51 -4.01 19.54 2.90
CA VAL A 51 -5.32 19.04 3.34
C VAL A 51 -5.39 19.07 4.86
N SER A 52 -6.45 19.66 5.39
CA SER A 52 -6.84 19.62 6.80
C SER A 52 -8.06 18.74 7.00
N GLU A 53 -8.13 18.02 8.13
CA GLU A 53 -9.28 17.17 8.48
C GLU A 53 -10.35 17.90 9.30
N ASN A 54 -9.96 18.99 9.97
CA ASN A 54 -10.85 19.83 10.77
C ASN A 54 -10.46 21.32 10.62
N ILE A 55 -11.26 22.22 11.18
CA ILE A 55 -11.01 23.66 11.11
C ILE A 55 -9.93 24.13 12.09
N ASP A 56 -9.76 23.39 13.19
CA ASP A 56 -8.83 23.73 14.27
C ASP A 56 -7.37 23.61 13.82
N ASP A 57 -7.08 22.66 12.94
CA ASP A 57 -5.76 22.43 12.34
C ASP A 57 -5.42 23.46 11.23
N LEU A 58 -6.39 24.28 10.81
CA LEU A 58 -6.21 25.23 9.72
C LEU A 58 -5.16 26.30 10.06
N GLU A 59 -5.11 26.77 11.31
CA GLU A 59 -4.10 27.74 11.75
C GLU A 59 -2.67 27.22 11.53
N MET A 60 -2.45 25.95 11.88
CA MET A 60 -1.16 25.28 11.67
C MET A 60 -0.86 25.10 10.18
N VAL A 61 -1.87 24.70 9.39
CA VAL A 61 -1.74 24.56 7.93
C VAL A 61 -1.32 25.87 7.29
N ILE A 62 -1.96 26.99 7.65
CA ILE A 62 -1.59 28.32 7.14
C ILE A 62 -0.16 28.68 7.55
N LYS A 63 0.25 28.43 8.80
CA LYS A 63 1.61 28.70 9.25
C LYS A 63 2.67 27.95 8.43
N ARG A 64 2.40 26.68 8.07
CA ARG A 64 3.28 25.88 7.21
C ARG A 64 3.34 26.43 5.79
N ILE A 65 2.20 26.82 5.23
CA ILE A 65 2.13 27.48 3.92
C ILE A 65 2.97 28.77 3.94
N SER A 66 2.86 29.58 4.98
CA SER A 66 3.67 30.81 5.12
C SER A 66 5.17 30.53 5.14
N ILE A 67 5.62 29.47 5.83
CA ILE A 67 7.03 29.08 5.86
C ILE A 67 7.49 28.60 4.48
N SER A 68 6.68 27.81 3.79
CA SER A 68 6.98 27.30 2.45
C SER A 68 7.09 28.44 1.43
N ILE A 69 6.18 29.41 1.49
CA ILE A 69 6.23 30.64 0.67
C ILE A 69 7.48 31.45 1.00
N ALA A 70 7.77 31.69 2.28
CA ALA A 70 8.92 32.48 2.71
C ALA A 70 10.26 31.85 2.31
N ARG A 71 10.31 30.51 2.21
CA ARG A 71 11.50 29.76 1.82
C ARG A 71 11.54 29.39 0.34
N GLU A 72 10.48 29.69 -0.42
CA GLU A 72 10.33 29.28 -1.83
C GLU A 72 10.59 27.78 -2.06
N THR A 73 10.22 26.96 -1.07
CA THR A 73 10.45 25.51 -1.10
C THR A 73 9.13 24.79 -0.91
N PRO A 74 8.86 23.71 -1.67
CA PRO A 74 7.66 22.90 -1.48
C PRO A 74 7.51 22.42 -0.04
N ILE A 75 6.27 22.30 0.43
CA ILE A 75 6.00 21.94 1.83
C ILE A 75 6.64 20.60 2.17
N GLU A 76 6.63 19.64 1.25
CA GLU A 76 7.26 18.32 1.39
C GLU A 76 8.78 18.38 1.69
N LYS A 77 9.48 19.44 1.25
CA LYS A 77 10.92 19.61 1.41
C LYS A 77 11.30 20.52 2.59
N SER A 78 10.34 21.17 3.24
CA SER A 78 10.57 22.23 4.25
C SER A 78 10.59 21.73 5.70
N ALA A 79 10.85 20.44 5.94
CA ALA A 79 10.63 19.68 7.18
C ALA A 79 11.46 20.06 8.43
N GLU A 80 11.86 21.32 8.62
CA GLU A 80 12.79 21.73 9.69
C GLU A 80 12.35 22.90 10.59
N VAL A 81 11.06 23.21 10.76
CA VAL A 81 10.67 24.27 11.73
C VAL A 81 9.56 23.83 12.68
N GLY A 82 9.97 23.57 13.93
CA GLY A 82 9.14 23.74 15.12
C GLY A 82 9.03 22.50 16.00
N ALA A 83 10.03 22.26 16.85
CA ALA A 83 9.92 21.27 17.91
C ALA A 83 8.91 21.74 18.99
N ILE A 84 8.04 20.80 19.39
CA ILE A 84 7.22 20.73 20.62
C ILE A 84 5.89 21.51 20.62
N VAL A 85 4.84 20.89 20.06
CA VAL A 85 3.55 20.78 20.76
C VAL A 85 3.51 19.38 21.38
N LYS A 86 3.61 19.33 22.70
CA LYS A 86 3.68 18.11 23.55
C LYS A 86 2.42 17.21 23.51
N ASN A 87 1.52 17.40 22.53
CA ASN A 87 0.38 16.55 22.24
C ASN A 87 0.23 16.19 20.74
N GLU A 88 1.18 16.59 19.88
CA GLU A 88 1.22 16.24 18.44
C GLU A 88 2.19 15.09 18.12
N GLU A 89 2.76 14.46 19.14
CA GLU A 89 3.71 13.34 19.00
C GLU A 89 3.03 11.96 18.89
N LYS A 90 1.78 11.90 18.43
CA LYS A 90 1.09 10.62 18.18
C LYS A 90 0.78 10.26 16.74
N SER A 91 1.22 11.03 15.73
CA SER A 91 1.03 10.61 14.34
C SER A 91 2.12 10.98 13.31
N LEU A 92 3.31 11.43 13.74
CA LEU A 92 4.53 11.04 13.02
C LEU A 92 4.95 9.61 13.43
N THR A 93 3.97 8.71 13.48
CA THR A 93 4.19 7.30 13.74
C THR A 93 5.02 6.74 12.60
N ARG A 94 6.23 6.24 12.93
CA ARG A 94 6.80 5.02 12.33
C ARG A 94 5.67 4.23 11.68
N ARG A 95 5.60 4.18 10.34
CA ARG A 95 4.44 3.68 9.56
C ARG A 95 3.82 2.50 10.32
N GLN A 96 2.69 2.73 10.99
CA GLN A 96 2.10 1.71 11.86
C GLN A 96 1.85 0.49 10.98
N ALA A 97 2.18 -0.68 11.51
CA ALA A 97 1.97 -1.93 10.82
C ALA A 97 0.49 -1.99 10.38
N LYS A 98 0.21 -1.95 9.08
CA LYS A 98 -1.16 -2.00 8.57
C LYS A 98 -1.59 -3.46 8.59
N GLY A 99 -2.47 -3.79 9.53
CA GLY A 99 -3.12 -5.10 9.56
C GLY A 99 -3.96 -5.30 8.31
N PHE A 100 -4.03 -6.53 7.83
CA PHE A 100 -4.94 -6.92 6.77
C PHE A 100 -5.43 -8.35 6.98
N ALA A 101 -6.64 -8.64 6.51
CA ALA A 101 -7.17 -9.99 6.40
C ALA A 101 -8.03 -10.13 5.14
N GLY A 102 -8.13 -11.34 4.59
CA GLY A 102 -8.98 -11.54 3.43
C GLY A 102 -8.91 -12.91 2.80
N PHE A 103 -9.72 -13.09 1.77
CA PHE A 103 -9.91 -14.36 1.08
C PHE A 103 -9.41 -14.28 -0.36
N SER A 104 -8.93 -15.39 -0.89
CA SER A 104 -8.57 -15.55 -2.29
C SER A 104 -9.03 -16.91 -2.79
N PHE A 105 -9.35 -16.99 -4.07
CA PHE A 105 -9.84 -18.21 -4.71
C PHE A 105 -9.11 -18.45 -6.02
N GLY A 106 -9.02 -19.71 -6.44
CA GLY A 106 -8.44 -20.05 -7.72
C GLY A 106 -8.21 -21.54 -7.85
N TYR A 107 -7.08 -21.91 -8.44
CA TYR A 107 -6.76 -23.31 -8.72
C TYR A 107 -5.33 -23.67 -8.34
N LEU A 108 -5.18 -24.90 -7.84
CA LEU A 108 -3.92 -25.61 -7.70
C LEU A 108 -3.76 -26.54 -8.90
N PHE A 109 -2.62 -26.43 -9.56
CA PHE A 109 -2.20 -27.22 -10.72
C PHE A 109 -1.05 -28.15 -10.28
N PRO A 110 -1.33 -29.45 -10.05
CA PRO A 110 -0.29 -30.40 -9.68
C PRO A 110 0.81 -30.47 -10.73
N THR A 111 2.06 -30.54 -10.28
CA THR A 111 3.23 -30.78 -11.15
C THR A 111 3.91 -32.10 -10.83
N GLU A 112 3.86 -32.55 -9.57
CA GLU A 112 4.43 -33.83 -9.13
C GLU A 112 3.70 -34.32 -7.87
N GLY A 113 3.69 -35.64 -7.64
CA GLY A 113 3.28 -36.29 -6.39
C GLY A 113 1.77 -36.54 -6.23
N TYR A 114 0.93 -35.54 -6.54
CA TYR A 114 -0.51 -35.61 -6.25
C TYR A 114 -1.24 -36.72 -7.02
N ASP A 115 -2.22 -37.34 -6.36
CA ASP A 115 -3.10 -38.32 -7.00
C ASP A 115 -3.87 -37.67 -8.17
N GLY A 116 -3.88 -38.35 -9.33
CA GLY A 116 -4.47 -37.82 -10.56
C GLY A 116 -3.63 -36.69 -11.17
N ASN A 117 -2.36 -37.00 -11.45
CA ASN A 117 -1.20 -36.17 -11.88
C ASN A 117 -1.39 -35.05 -12.94
N THR A 118 -2.61 -34.63 -13.27
CA THR A 118 -2.90 -33.54 -14.21
C THR A 118 -4.19 -32.75 -13.90
N GLU A 119 -5.00 -33.18 -12.93
CA GLU A 119 -6.28 -32.51 -12.64
C GLU A 119 -6.08 -31.32 -11.71
N GLU A 120 -6.43 -30.13 -12.21
CA GLU A 120 -6.52 -28.93 -11.41
C GLU A 120 -7.57 -29.08 -10.31
N SER A 121 -7.33 -28.46 -9.17
CA SER A 121 -8.24 -28.48 -8.04
C SER A 121 -8.53 -27.07 -7.57
N PHE A 122 -9.77 -26.82 -7.20
CA PHE A 122 -10.15 -25.53 -6.62
C PHE A 122 -9.38 -25.29 -5.32
N THR A 123 -8.92 -24.06 -5.12
CA THR A 123 -8.29 -23.62 -3.87
C THR A 123 -8.99 -22.38 -3.31
N ALA A 124 -9.04 -22.30 -1.99
CA ALA A 124 -9.48 -21.14 -1.24
C ALA A 124 -8.47 -20.81 -0.14
N ASP A 125 -7.97 -19.59 -0.13
CA ASP A 125 -7.00 -19.11 0.84
C ASP A 125 -7.64 -18.06 1.75
N PHE A 126 -7.38 -18.14 3.05
CA PHE A 126 -7.54 -17.05 4.00
C PHE A 126 -6.16 -16.54 4.41
N ARG A 127 -5.89 -15.25 4.19
CA ARG A 127 -4.63 -14.58 4.55
C ARG A 127 -4.90 -13.55 5.62
N THR A 128 -4.04 -13.47 6.62
CA THR A 128 -4.04 -12.41 7.63
C THR A 128 -2.61 -12.02 7.98
N GLY A 129 -2.37 -10.75 8.27
CA GLY A 129 -1.03 -10.32 8.60
C GLY A 129 -0.89 -8.81 8.72
N TYR A 130 0.36 -8.37 8.64
CA TYR A 130 0.75 -6.99 8.79
C TYR A 130 1.69 -6.56 7.67
N GLU A 131 1.46 -5.37 7.14
CA GLU A 131 2.37 -4.68 6.25
C GLU A 131 3.28 -3.73 7.05
N ILE A 132 4.59 -3.89 6.91
CA ILE A 132 5.63 -3.10 7.56
C ILE A 132 6.54 -2.52 6.47
N THR A 133 6.40 -1.22 6.19
CA THR A 133 7.21 -0.47 5.20
C THR A 133 7.14 -1.04 3.77
N ASN A 134 8.01 -2.01 3.45
CA ASN A 134 8.12 -2.69 2.16
C ASN A 134 8.04 -4.22 2.32
N THR A 135 7.53 -4.70 3.44
CA THR A 135 7.42 -6.13 3.74
C THR A 135 6.00 -6.43 4.24
N ALA A 136 5.45 -7.56 3.86
CA ALA A 136 4.26 -8.14 4.48
C ALA A 136 4.66 -9.43 5.20
N VAL A 137 4.20 -9.61 6.44
CA VAL A 137 4.39 -10.85 7.19
C VAL A 137 3.02 -11.30 7.67
N GLY A 138 2.72 -12.59 7.59
CA GLY A 138 1.40 -13.07 7.99
C GLY A 138 1.27 -14.57 8.00
N ALA A 139 0.04 -15.01 8.22
CA ALA A 139 -0.37 -16.40 8.17
C ALA A 139 -1.35 -16.62 7.01
N LEU A 140 -1.25 -17.79 6.39
CA LEU A 140 -2.10 -18.26 5.32
C LEU A 140 -2.71 -19.60 5.74
N PHE A 141 -4.01 -19.72 5.56
CA PHE A 141 -4.77 -20.96 5.71
C PHE A 141 -5.38 -21.28 4.36
N ALA A 142 -5.03 -22.41 3.76
CA ALA A 142 -5.53 -22.81 2.46
C ALA A 142 -6.36 -24.10 2.54
N ILE A 143 -7.45 -24.13 1.79
CA ILE A 143 -8.23 -25.33 1.47
C ILE A 143 -7.97 -25.63 0.00
N ARG A 144 -7.42 -26.81 -0.29
CA ARG A 144 -7.04 -27.27 -1.64
C ARG A 144 -7.19 -28.79 -1.73
N LYS A 145 -6.28 -29.55 -2.34
CA LYS A 145 -6.21 -31.03 -2.19
C LYS A 145 -5.83 -31.43 -0.75
N GLY A 146 -6.72 -31.12 0.20
CA GLY A 146 -6.46 -31.14 1.63
C GLY A 146 -6.48 -29.73 2.24
N PHE A 147 -5.68 -29.48 3.27
CA PHE A 147 -5.59 -28.17 3.91
C PHE A 147 -4.16 -27.83 4.30
N ALA A 148 -3.82 -26.54 4.30
CA ALA A 148 -2.47 -26.08 4.63
C ALA A 148 -2.47 -24.84 5.50
N THR A 149 -1.42 -24.72 6.31
CA THR A 149 -1.21 -23.58 7.19
C THR A 149 0.23 -23.13 7.07
N ASN A 150 0.45 -21.89 6.64
CA ASN A 150 1.78 -21.35 6.37
C ASN A 150 1.97 -19.99 7.04
N VAL A 151 3.20 -19.70 7.46
CA VAL A 151 3.65 -18.35 7.77
C VAL A 151 4.43 -17.83 6.57
N TYR A 152 4.08 -16.64 6.09
CA TYR A 152 4.71 -16.06 4.91
C TYR A 152 5.39 -14.73 5.20
N VAL A 153 6.38 -14.43 4.36
CA VAL A 153 7.02 -13.12 4.25
C VAL A 153 7.06 -12.73 2.78
N SER A 154 6.69 -11.50 2.47
CA SER A 154 6.72 -10.97 1.10
C SER A 154 7.36 -9.58 1.07
N TYR A 155 8.29 -9.37 0.15
CA TYR A 155 8.83 -8.08 -0.20
C TYR A 155 7.93 -7.37 -1.22
N LEU A 156 7.46 -6.18 -0.85
CA LEU A 156 6.56 -5.33 -1.64
C LEU A 156 7.39 -4.31 -2.41
N MET A 157 7.48 -4.48 -3.73
CA MET A 157 8.46 -3.79 -4.57
C MET A 157 8.20 -2.30 -4.75
N THR A 158 6.93 -1.86 -4.73
CA THR A 158 6.56 -0.46 -4.94
C THR A 158 5.60 0.00 -3.86
N ARG A 159 5.64 1.28 -3.47
CA ARG A 159 4.68 1.86 -2.51
C ARG A 159 3.41 2.39 -3.16
N LYS A 160 3.23 2.16 -4.46
CA LYS A 160 2.11 2.65 -5.26
C LYS A 160 0.93 1.67 -5.19
N ASP A 161 -0.20 2.05 -5.80
CA ASP A 161 -1.41 1.22 -5.84
C ASP A 161 -1.20 -0.12 -6.54
N ILE A 162 -0.37 -0.13 -7.57
CA ILE A 162 0.05 -1.34 -8.28
C ILE A 162 1.41 -1.74 -7.71
N CYS A 163 1.42 -2.83 -6.96
CA CYS A 163 2.58 -3.30 -6.20
C CYS A 163 2.87 -4.77 -6.52
N PRO A 164 3.82 -5.03 -7.41
CA PRO A 164 4.42 -6.35 -7.54
C PRO A 164 5.06 -6.77 -6.21
N TYR A 165 5.05 -8.06 -5.93
CA TYR A 165 5.74 -8.62 -4.77
C TYR A 165 6.39 -9.95 -5.08
N LEU A 166 7.41 -10.27 -4.28
CA LEU A 166 8.07 -11.56 -4.24
C LEU A 166 8.13 -12.00 -2.77
N GLY A 167 7.96 -13.27 -2.49
CA GLY A 167 7.99 -13.77 -1.13
C GLY A 167 8.18 -15.27 -1.07
N GLY A 168 8.03 -15.78 0.14
CA GLY A 168 7.96 -17.21 0.39
C GLY A 168 7.22 -17.49 1.68
N ALA A 169 6.88 -18.75 1.86
CA ALA A 169 6.20 -19.23 3.05
C ALA A 169 6.76 -20.57 3.50
N LEU A 170 6.62 -20.84 4.79
CA LEU A 170 6.91 -22.14 5.38
C LEU A 170 5.76 -22.54 6.27
N GLY A 171 5.41 -23.82 6.24
CA GLY A 171 4.37 -24.34 7.10
C GLY A 171 4.15 -25.82 6.91
N PHE A 172 2.88 -26.23 6.91
CA PHE A 172 2.51 -27.63 6.90
C PHE A 172 1.28 -27.84 6.02
N HIS A 173 1.30 -28.92 5.24
CA HIS A 173 0.25 -29.29 4.30
C HIS A 173 -0.17 -30.73 4.57
N TRP A 174 -1.47 -30.92 4.79
CA TRP A 174 -2.10 -32.21 4.90
C TRP A 174 -2.73 -32.54 3.55
N VAL A 175 -2.02 -33.32 2.72
CA VAL A 175 -2.51 -33.74 1.40
C VAL A 175 -3.32 -35.01 1.54
N ASN A 176 -4.48 -35.05 0.90
CA ASN A 176 -5.29 -36.26 0.83
C ASN A 176 -4.80 -37.14 -0.33
N HIS A 177 -4.32 -38.34 -0.01
CA HIS A 177 -4.03 -39.40 -0.97
C HIS A 177 -4.87 -40.64 -0.67
N ASP A 178 -5.24 -41.38 -1.70
CA ASP A 178 -6.01 -42.64 -1.61
C ASP A 178 -5.11 -43.87 -1.32
N SER A 179 -3.98 -43.66 -0.62
CA SER A 179 -2.99 -44.69 -0.36
C SER A 179 -2.52 -44.73 1.10
N GLY A 180 -1.88 -45.83 1.51
CA GLY A 180 -1.43 -46.03 2.89
C GLY A 180 -0.13 -45.33 3.29
N LYS A 181 0.42 -44.44 2.45
CA LYS A 181 1.63 -43.66 2.79
C LYS A 181 1.26 -42.29 3.37
N ARG A 182 2.23 -41.56 3.90
CA ARG A 182 1.98 -40.27 4.54
C ARG A 182 1.83 -39.16 3.50
N GLY A 183 0.62 -38.59 3.39
CA GLY A 183 0.30 -37.43 2.55
C GLY A 183 0.60 -36.08 3.21
N ASP A 184 0.87 -36.05 4.51
CA ASP A 184 1.22 -34.82 5.22
C ASP A 184 2.72 -34.55 5.32
N GLY A 185 3.08 -33.27 5.31
CA GLY A 185 4.47 -32.82 5.40
C GLY A 185 4.65 -31.32 5.57
N PHE A 186 5.89 -30.93 5.84
CA PHE A 186 6.27 -29.51 5.79
C PHE A 186 6.11 -28.97 4.38
N GLU A 187 5.61 -27.76 4.26
CA GLU A 187 5.51 -27.07 2.97
C GLU A 187 6.48 -25.89 2.91
N LEU A 188 7.17 -25.79 1.78
CA LEU A 188 7.87 -24.59 1.37
C LEU A 188 7.14 -23.97 0.16
N THR A 189 6.98 -22.65 0.19
CA THR A 189 6.32 -21.91 -0.87
C THR A 189 7.22 -20.79 -1.37
N ALA A 190 7.33 -20.65 -2.69
CA ALA A 190 7.85 -19.46 -3.34
C ALA A 190 6.69 -18.70 -3.97
N SER A 191 6.55 -17.41 -3.63
CA SER A 191 5.38 -16.61 -3.99
C SER A 191 5.77 -15.41 -4.84
N THR A 192 5.01 -15.13 -5.89
CA THR A 192 5.08 -13.88 -6.63
C THR A 192 3.67 -13.40 -6.97
N GLY A 193 3.50 -12.11 -7.21
CA GLY A 193 2.18 -11.62 -7.55
C GLY A 193 2.08 -10.11 -7.63
N LEU A 194 0.83 -9.66 -7.66
CA LEU A 194 0.46 -8.28 -7.80
C LEU A 194 -0.59 -7.91 -6.75
N ARG A 195 -0.36 -6.82 -6.02
CA ARG A 195 -1.38 -6.14 -5.22
C ARG A 195 -1.84 -4.90 -5.96
N LEU A 196 -3.15 -4.75 -6.13
CA LEU A 196 -3.81 -3.58 -6.68
C LEU A 196 -4.53 -2.83 -5.55
N PHE A 197 -4.65 -1.52 -5.70
CA PHE A 197 -5.26 -0.62 -4.70
C PHE A 197 -4.58 -0.69 -3.33
N ARG A 198 -3.26 -0.95 -3.28
CA ARG A 198 -2.49 -1.10 -2.03
C ARG A 198 -2.68 0.08 -1.05
N THR A 199 -2.87 1.30 -1.56
CA THR A 199 -3.02 2.50 -0.71
C THR A 199 -4.43 2.68 -0.14
N TYR A 200 -5.41 1.88 -0.59
CA TYR A 200 -6.80 1.96 -0.16
C TYR A 200 -7.11 1.02 1.02
N ASN A 201 -8.33 1.13 1.55
CA ASN A 201 -8.84 0.27 2.63
C ASN A 201 -9.27 -1.13 2.14
N PHE A 202 -9.14 -1.40 0.84
CA PHE A 202 -9.28 -2.72 0.27
C PHE A 202 -8.16 -2.90 -0.77
N GLN A 203 -7.70 -4.13 -0.97
CA GLN A 203 -6.69 -4.47 -1.97
C GLN A 203 -7.17 -5.67 -2.76
N VAL A 204 -6.90 -5.69 -4.06
CA VAL A 204 -7.03 -6.92 -4.86
C VAL A 204 -5.66 -7.57 -4.91
N ILE A 205 -5.59 -8.87 -4.62
CA ILE A 205 -4.35 -9.64 -4.74
C ILE A 205 -4.50 -10.65 -5.87
N ILE A 206 -3.49 -10.72 -6.74
CA ILE A 206 -3.29 -11.78 -7.73
C ILE A 206 -2.00 -12.47 -7.33
N ASN A 207 -2.05 -13.77 -7.05
CA ASN A 207 -0.98 -14.51 -6.44
C ASN A 207 -0.66 -15.76 -7.26
N LEU A 208 0.63 -15.99 -7.50
CA LEU A 208 1.18 -17.18 -8.12
C LEU A 208 2.20 -17.79 -7.16
N ASP A 209 1.89 -18.97 -6.64
CA ASP A 209 2.75 -19.72 -5.74
C ASP A 209 3.28 -20.97 -6.44
N TYR A 210 4.54 -21.28 -6.18
CA TYR A 210 5.09 -22.62 -6.36
C TYR A 210 5.24 -23.26 -4.99
N ILE A 211 4.58 -24.40 -4.79
CA ILE A 211 4.56 -25.12 -3.52
C ILE A 211 5.29 -26.45 -3.64
N HIS A 212 5.98 -26.82 -2.58
CA HIS A 212 6.65 -28.11 -2.44
C HIS A 212 6.39 -28.64 -1.03
N THR A 213 5.72 -29.79 -0.94
CA THR A 213 5.40 -30.47 0.32
C THR A 213 6.33 -31.67 0.49
N PHE A 214 7.10 -31.66 1.58
CA PHE A 214 8.04 -32.71 1.95
C PHE A 214 7.29 -33.87 2.64
N ASN A 215 6.56 -34.65 1.85
CA ASN A 215 5.88 -35.88 2.24
C ASN A 215 6.43 -37.08 1.46
N ASP A 216 5.82 -38.26 1.62
CA ASP A 216 6.29 -39.48 0.95
C ASP A 216 6.08 -39.46 -0.58
N PHE A 217 5.27 -38.51 -1.07
CA PHE A 217 4.92 -38.32 -2.49
C PHE A 217 5.72 -37.21 -3.16
N ASN A 218 6.39 -36.37 -2.37
CA ASN A 218 7.14 -35.21 -2.85
C ASN A 218 6.25 -34.23 -3.64
N ASP A 219 5.05 -33.96 -3.10
CA ASP A 219 4.01 -33.18 -3.78
C ASP A 219 4.44 -31.77 -4.16
N GLN A 220 4.25 -31.42 -5.43
CA GLN A 220 4.57 -30.11 -5.99
C GLN A 220 3.40 -29.58 -6.83
N ALA A 221 3.18 -28.28 -6.74
CA ALA A 221 2.15 -27.64 -7.55
C ALA A 221 2.41 -26.15 -7.80
N ILE A 222 1.76 -25.64 -8.83
CA ILE A 222 1.59 -24.21 -9.05
C ILE A 222 0.19 -23.82 -8.56
N VAL A 223 0.07 -22.75 -7.80
CA VAL A 223 -1.21 -22.26 -7.30
C VAL A 223 -1.42 -20.84 -7.79
N LEU A 224 -2.55 -20.60 -8.47
CA LEU A 224 -2.96 -19.28 -8.92
C LEU A 224 -4.22 -18.87 -8.17
N THR A 225 -4.17 -17.75 -7.44
CA THR A 225 -5.35 -17.21 -6.75
C THR A 225 -5.56 -15.72 -7.00
N ILE A 226 -6.81 -15.31 -6.95
CA ILE A 226 -7.25 -13.91 -6.98
C ILE A 226 -8.13 -13.68 -5.77
N GLY A 227 -7.94 -12.55 -5.08
CA GLY A 227 -8.65 -12.29 -3.84
C GLY A 227 -8.70 -10.84 -3.44
N LEU A 228 -9.31 -10.63 -2.27
CA LEU A 228 -9.49 -9.34 -1.64
C LEU A 228 -8.89 -9.35 -0.25
N LEU A 229 -8.16 -8.29 0.09
CA LEU A 229 -7.63 -8.02 1.44
C LEU A 229 -8.25 -6.72 1.97
N LYS A 230 -8.52 -6.68 3.27
CA LYS A 230 -9.05 -5.52 3.99
C LYS A 230 -8.23 -5.23 5.24
#